data_AF-U6MVE8-F1
#
_entry.id   AF-U6MVE8-F1
#
_cell.length_a   1.000
_cell.length_b   1.000
_cell.length_c   1.000
_cell.angle_alpha   90.00
_cell.angle_beta   90.00
_cell.angle_gamma   90.00
#
_symmetry.space_group_name_H-M   'P 1'
#
loop_
_entity.id
_entity.type
_entity.pdbx_description
1 polymer ?
#
loop_
_entity_poly.entity_id
_entity_poly.type
_entity_poly.pdbx_seq_one_letter_code
_entity_poly.pdbx_strand_id
1 'polypeptide(L)'
;MEVKNKMPAAVQITAEQLLREAVDRQLEDAAAAKPQQRIVDDEELEVYRLNKRKEFEDSIRRQRHHIGTWIKYALWEAAQREARSVFERALLVDYQNVSLWLKYIEMESSNKFVVSCRNLYNRVCQLLPRVEQFWFKYAHMEELLGNYAGQQQQQQQQQQQQQQQQQQQQQQQCGVCCRGPRGVPEQPAKSRVFFAVLQIRRKTQKHSKSSSGI
;
A
#
# COMPACT_ATOMS: atom_id res chain seq x y z
N MET A 1 -30.44 14.83 58.66
CA MET A 1 -29.97 13.56 58.08
C MET A 1 -31.20 12.71 57.82
N GLU A 2 -31.60 12.53 56.58
CA GLU A 2 -32.68 11.60 56.25
C GLU A 2 -32.21 10.16 56.51
N VAL A 3 -33.04 9.41 57.22
CA VAL A 3 -32.78 7.99 57.50
C VAL A 3 -33.00 7.21 56.20
N LYS A 4 -31.92 6.73 55.59
CA LYS A 4 -31.99 5.88 54.38
C LYS A 4 -32.65 4.55 54.72
N ASN A 5 -33.59 4.13 53.87
CA ASN A 5 -34.25 2.84 53.97
C ASN A 5 -33.22 1.70 53.75
N LYS A 6 -33.14 0.76 54.69
CA LYS A 6 -32.21 -0.39 54.68
C LYS A 6 -32.88 -1.71 54.27
N MET A 7 -34.14 -1.65 53.81
CA MET A 7 -34.81 -2.83 53.25
C MET A 7 -34.03 -3.36 52.03
N PRO A 8 -34.05 -4.68 51.78
CA PRO A 8 -33.36 -5.27 50.64
C PRO A 8 -33.91 -4.70 49.33
N ALA A 9 -33.01 -4.34 48.40
CA ALA A 9 -33.41 -3.87 47.09
C ALA A 9 -34.13 -4.97 46.31
N ALA A 10 -35.24 -4.61 45.65
CA ALA A 10 -36.04 -5.56 44.86
C ALA A 10 -35.29 -6.10 43.63
N VAL A 11 -34.35 -5.33 43.09
CA VAL A 11 -33.48 -5.71 41.97
C VAL A 11 -32.04 -5.55 42.42
N GLN A 12 -31.25 -6.61 42.24
CA GLN A 12 -29.81 -6.60 42.50
C GLN A 12 -29.07 -6.14 41.25
N ILE A 13 -28.11 -5.23 41.41
CA ILE A 13 -27.28 -4.77 40.29
C ILE A 13 -26.39 -5.92 39.85
N THR A 14 -26.52 -6.35 38.59
CA THR A 14 -25.71 -7.42 38.02
C THR A 14 -24.46 -6.86 37.34
N ALA A 15 -23.45 -7.70 37.18
CA ALA A 15 -22.26 -7.35 36.40
C ALA A 15 -22.62 -6.96 34.95
N GLU A 16 -23.62 -7.64 34.36
CA GLU A 16 -24.13 -7.32 33.03
C GLU A 16 -24.69 -5.89 32.95
N GLN A 17 -25.48 -5.48 33.94
CA GLN A 17 -26.10 -4.16 33.95
C GLN A 17 -25.04 -3.03 34.02
N LEU A 18 -24.01 -3.21 34.85
CA LEU A 18 -22.89 -2.26 34.94
C LEU A 18 -22.10 -2.18 33.64
N LEU A 19 -21.82 -3.33 33.01
CA LEU A 19 -21.09 -3.37 31.74
C LEU A 19 -21.90 -2.73 30.61
N ARG A 20 -23.21 -2.97 30.57
CA ARG A 20 -24.12 -2.38 29.57
C ARG A 20 -24.21 -0.86 29.72
N GLU A 21 -24.44 -0.36 30.93
CA GLU A 21 -24.51 1.08 31.19
C GLU A 21 -23.18 1.79 30.88
N ALA A 22 -22.05 1.16 31.19
CA ALA A 22 -20.73 1.70 30.86
C ALA A 22 -20.52 1.80 29.33
N VAL A 23 -20.96 0.80 28.57
CA VAL A 23 -20.88 0.81 27.10
C VAL A 23 -21.84 1.86 26.53
N ASP A 24 -23.06 1.94 27.02
CA ASP A 24 -24.06 2.90 26.53
C ASP A 24 -23.57 4.35 26.71
N ARG A 25 -22.98 4.69 27.86
CA ARG A 25 -22.37 6.02 28.09
C ARG A 25 -21.17 6.30 27.17
N GLN A 26 -20.30 5.31 26.95
CA GLN A 26 -19.19 5.47 26.02
C GLN A 26 -19.68 5.69 24.59
N LEU A 27 -20.76 5.01 24.20
CA LEU A 27 -21.38 5.19 22.89
C LEU A 27 -22.04 6.57 22.78
N GLU A 28 -22.68 7.07 23.83
CA GLU A 28 -23.23 8.43 23.86
C GLU A 28 -22.13 9.50 23.73
N ASP A 29 -21.04 9.37 24.48
CA ASP A 29 -19.89 10.27 24.39
C ASP A 29 -19.20 10.20 23.02
N ALA A 30 -19.11 9.00 22.42
CA ALA A 30 -18.59 8.82 21.07
C ALA A 30 -19.56 9.31 19.98
N ALA A 31 -20.87 9.24 20.24
CA ALA A 31 -21.94 9.70 19.35
C ALA A 31 -22.17 11.21 19.43
N ALA A 32 -21.66 11.88 20.48
CA ALA A 32 -21.53 13.34 20.54
C ALA A 32 -20.50 13.82 19.49
N ALA A 33 -20.89 13.70 18.22
CA ALA A 33 -20.09 14.10 17.09
C ALA A 33 -19.82 15.60 17.16
N LYS A 34 -18.59 15.98 16.82
CA LYS A 34 -18.19 17.39 16.73
C LYS A 34 -19.16 18.13 15.78
N PRO A 35 -19.66 19.34 16.14
CA PRO A 35 -20.60 20.06 15.31
C PRO A 35 -20.02 20.30 13.90
N GLN A 36 -20.87 20.15 12.88
CA GLN A 36 -20.46 20.40 11.49
C GLN A 36 -20.20 21.89 11.28
N GLN A 37 -18.92 22.29 11.27
CA GLN A 37 -18.51 23.65 10.94
C GLN A 37 -18.52 23.84 9.43
N ARG A 38 -19.26 24.86 8.96
CA ARG A 38 -19.26 25.28 7.54
C ARG A 38 -18.23 26.38 7.37
N ILE A 39 -17.35 26.23 6.37
CA ILE A 39 -16.34 27.23 6.01
C ILE A 39 -17.00 28.21 5.04
N VAL A 40 -17.03 29.50 5.37
CA VAL A 40 -17.73 30.52 4.57
C VAL A 40 -16.76 31.37 3.77
N ASP A 41 -15.66 31.80 4.38
CA ASP A 41 -14.73 32.78 3.80
C ASP A 41 -13.38 32.16 3.41
N ASP A 42 -12.68 32.80 2.47
CA ASP A 42 -11.36 32.33 2.00
C ASP A 42 -10.29 32.37 3.12
N GLU A 43 -10.35 33.37 4.01
CA GLU A 43 -9.46 33.45 5.18
C GLU A 43 -9.70 32.28 6.15
N GLU A 44 -10.97 31.91 6.38
CA GLU A 44 -11.32 30.76 7.22
C GLU A 44 -10.81 29.45 6.59
N LEU A 45 -10.89 29.34 5.26
CA LEU A 45 -10.37 28.18 4.53
C LEU A 45 -8.85 28.05 4.67
N GLU A 46 -8.11 29.15 4.64
CA GLU A 46 -6.66 29.14 4.86
C GLU A 46 -6.30 28.74 6.30
N VAL A 47 -7.00 29.27 7.30
CA VAL A 47 -6.83 28.87 8.70
C VAL A 47 -7.11 27.37 8.87
N TYR A 48 -8.17 26.86 8.24
CA TYR A 48 -8.48 25.43 8.23
C TYR A 48 -7.34 24.60 7.61
N ARG A 49 -6.81 25.02 6.46
CA ARG A 49 -5.69 24.35 5.78
C ARG A 49 -4.43 24.33 6.64
N LEU A 50 -4.06 25.46 7.26
CA LEU A 50 -2.91 25.58 8.15
C LEU A 50 -3.04 24.68 9.37
N ASN A 51 -4.20 24.68 10.02
CA ASN A 51 -4.47 23.83 11.18
C ASN A 51 -4.40 22.35 10.81
N LYS A 52 -5.00 21.95 9.69
CA LYS A 52 -4.94 20.58 9.19
C LYS A 52 -3.53 20.13 8.85
N ARG A 53 -2.74 20.98 8.18
CA ARG A 53 -1.34 20.70 7.88
C ARG A 53 -0.54 20.51 9.17
N LYS A 54 -0.76 21.37 10.17
CA LYS A 54 -0.13 21.25 11.49
C LYS A 54 -0.49 19.92 12.18
N GLU A 55 -1.76 19.50 12.16
CA GLU A 55 -2.21 18.22 12.72
C GLU A 55 -1.49 17.02 12.08
N PHE A 56 -1.34 17.02 10.75
CA PHE A 56 -0.62 15.98 10.03
C PHE A 56 0.88 15.99 10.36
N GLU A 57 1.52 17.15 10.36
CA GLU A 57 2.95 17.28 10.69
C GLU A 57 3.23 16.92 12.15
N ASP A 58 2.33 17.25 13.09
CA ASP A 58 2.42 16.79 14.49
C ASP A 58 2.29 15.27 14.59
N SER A 59 1.38 14.68 13.81
CA SER A 59 1.20 13.21 13.77
C SER A 59 2.42 12.50 13.19
N ILE A 60 3.02 13.05 12.13
CA ILE A 60 4.26 12.56 11.53
C ILE A 60 5.44 12.72 12.50
N ARG A 61 5.51 13.83 13.25
CA ARG A 61 6.53 14.02 14.29
C ARG A 61 6.43 12.98 15.40
N ARG A 62 5.20 12.64 15.84
CA ARG A 62 4.97 11.57 16.83
C ARG A 62 5.31 10.19 16.28
N GLN A 63 4.94 9.89 15.03
CA GLN A 63 5.07 8.57 14.42
C GLN A 63 5.62 8.67 12.99
N ARG A 64 6.94 8.90 12.88
CA ARG A 64 7.60 9.11 11.58
C ARG A 64 7.48 7.93 10.63
N HIS A 65 7.56 6.70 11.14
CA HIS A 65 7.55 5.47 10.32
C HIS A 65 6.14 4.98 9.95
N HIS A 66 5.07 5.63 10.45
CA HIS A 66 3.71 5.20 10.14
C HIS A 66 3.28 5.73 8.75
N ILE A 67 3.55 4.92 7.71
CA ILE A 67 3.33 5.27 6.29
C ILE A 67 1.86 5.60 5.99
N GLY A 68 0.92 4.99 6.72
CA GLY A 68 -0.51 5.31 6.57
C GLY A 68 -0.83 6.78 6.85
N THR A 69 -0.11 7.43 7.78
CA THR A 69 -0.28 8.86 8.06
C THR A 69 0.23 9.71 6.91
N TRP A 70 1.38 9.34 6.33
CA TRP A 70 1.94 10.01 5.15
C TRP A 70 1.00 9.93 3.95
N ILE A 71 0.43 8.75 3.67
CA ILE A 71 -0.50 8.56 2.56
C ILE A 71 -1.76 9.41 2.77
N LYS A 72 -2.34 9.41 3.98
CA LYS A 72 -3.51 10.24 4.30
C LYS A 72 -3.22 11.73 4.11
N TYR A 73 -2.05 12.18 4.57
CA TYR A 73 -1.64 13.58 4.40
C TYR A 73 -1.46 13.94 2.92
N ALA A 74 -0.77 13.10 2.15
CA ALA A 74 -0.53 13.33 0.74
C ALA A 74 -1.81 13.32 -0.10
N LEU A 75 -2.78 12.43 0.20
CA LEU A 75 -4.09 12.43 -0.45
C LEU A 75 -4.91 13.68 -0.13
N TRP A 76 -4.78 14.23 1.08
CA TRP A 76 -5.42 15.48 1.45
C TRP A 76 -4.80 16.68 0.71
N GLU A 77 -3.47 16.73 0.59
CA GLU A 77 -2.77 17.76 -0.22
C GLU A 77 -3.04 17.60 -1.72
N ALA A 78 -3.32 16.38 -2.20
CA ALA A 78 -3.65 16.12 -3.61
C ALA A 78 -4.96 16.80 -4.04
N ALA A 79 -5.90 16.97 -3.12
CA ALA A 79 -7.12 17.75 -3.37
C ALA A 79 -6.86 19.26 -3.48
N GLN A 80 -5.68 19.74 -3.05
CA GLN A 80 -5.35 21.16 -2.99
C GLN A 80 -4.34 21.57 -4.05
N ARG A 81 -3.10 21.02 -4.02
CA ARG A 81 -2.05 21.16 -5.06
C ARG A 81 -0.71 20.50 -4.71
N GLU A 82 -0.29 20.48 -3.44
CA GLU A 82 1.11 20.21 -3.04
C GLU A 82 1.38 18.75 -2.58
N ALA A 83 0.84 17.77 -3.29
CA ALA A 83 1.00 16.36 -2.89
C ALA A 83 2.42 15.79 -3.10
N ARG A 84 3.14 16.25 -4.14
CA ARG A 84 4.44 15.69 -4.53
C ARG A 84 5.49 15.81 -3.45
N SER A 85 5.56 16.98 -2.79
CA SER A 85 6.55 17.25 -1.74
C SER A 85 6.39 16.28 -0.57
N VAL A 86 5.15 15.94 -0.20
CA VAL A 86 4.83 14.99 0.86
C VAL A 86 5.21 13.56 0.46
N PHE A 87 4.91 13.14 -0.77
CA PHE A 87 5.29 11.82 -1.27
C PHE A 87 6.82 11.65 -1.34
N GLU A 88 7.56 12.65 -1.85
CA GLU A 88 9.03 12.56 -1.88
C GLU A 88 9.63 12.50 -0.47
N ARG A 89 9.09 13.29 0.48
CA ARG A 89 9.49 13.18 1.89
C ARG A 89 9.18 11.80 2.48
N ALA A 90 8.03 11.21 2.15
CA ALA A 90 7.67 9.87 2.61
C ALA A 90 8.60 8.80 2.03
N LEU A 91 9.02 8.93 0.76
CA LEU A 91 9.97 8.02 0.11
C LEU A 91 11.36 8.07 0.76
N LEU A 92 11.77 9.22 1.32
CA LEU A 92 13.00 9.31 2.10
C LEU A 92 12.92 8.52 3.43
N VAL A 93 11.73 8.28 3.95
CA VAL A 93 11.53 7.47 5.17
C VAL A 93 11.55 5.98 4.84
N ASP A 94 10.73 5.56 3.87
CA ASP A 94 10.68 4.18 3.42
C ASP A 94 10.35 4.11 1.92
N TYR A 95 11.37 3.83 1.11
CA TYR A 95 11.24 3.63 -0.33
C TYR A 95 10.90 2.19 -0.71
N GLN A 96 10.93 1.23 0.22
CA GLN A 96 10.63 -0.18 -0.07
C GLN A 96 9.13 -0.46 -0.02
N ASN A 97 8.37 0.41 0.64
CA ASN A 97 6.94 0.26 0.75
C ASN A 97 6.23 0.40 -0.60
N VAL A 98 5.63 -0.71 -1.05
CA VAL A 98 4.91 -0.77 -2.32
C VAL A 98 3.70 0.15 -2.35
N SER A 99 2.91 0.18 -1.27
CA SER A 99 1.64 0.92 -1.21
C SER A 99 1.86 2.43 -1.37
N LEU A 100 2.98 2.95 -0.86
CA LEU A 100 3.35 4.35 -1.02
C LEU A 100 3.56 4.71 -2.49
N TRP A 101 4.34 3.90 -3.23
CA TRP A 101 4.56 4.09 -4.67
C TRP A 101 3.27 3.98 -5.47
N LEU A 102 2.43 3.00 -5.17
CA LEU A 102 1.14 2.83 -5.86
C LEU A 102 0.26 4.07 -5.68
N LYS A 103 0.14 4.60 -4.46
CA LYS A 103 -0.65 5.80 -4.17
C LYS A 103 -0.09 7.05 -4.83
N TYR A 104 1.24 7.17 -4.91
CA TYR A 104 1.88 8.29 -5.58
C TYR A 104 1.59 8.27 -7.09
N ILE A 105 1.74 7.10 -7.73
CA ILE A 105 1.47 6.92 -9.15
C ILE A 105 -0.02 7.09 -9.46
N GLU A 106 -0.92 6.56 -8.63
CA GLU A 106 -2.37 6.75 -8.76
C GLU A 106 -2.73 8.25 -8.77
N MET A 107 -2.10 9.05 -7.89
CA MET A 107 -2.32 10.49 -7.83
C MET A 107 -1.83 11.19 -9.11
N GLU A 108 -0.61 10.93 -9.57
CA GLU A 108 -0.07 11.54 -10.80
C GLU A 108 -0.87 11.15 -12.04
N SER A 109 -1.33 9.90 -12.10
CA SER A 109 -2.18 9.40 -13.19
C SER A 109 -3.55 10.05 -13.18
N SER A 110 -4.14 10.27 -12.00
CA SER A 110 -5.44 10.96 -11.87
C SER A 110 -5.36 12.41 -12.35
N ASN A 111 -4.22 13.06 -12.10
CA ASN A 111 -3.94 14.42 -12.57
C ASN A 111 -3.50 14.48 -14.04
N LYS A 112 -3.48 13.35 -14.76
CA LYS A 112 -3.09 13.22 -16.18
C LYS A 112 -1.63 13.61 -16.48
N PHE A 113 -0.74 13.57 -15.50
CA PHE A 113 0.68 13.86 -15.70
C PHE A 113 1.45 12.62 -16.19
N VAL A 114 1.36 12.31 -17.48
CA VAL A 114 1.95 11.10 -18.08
C VAL A 114 3.49 11.05 -17.95
N VAL A 115 4.17 12.17 -18.19
CA VAL A 115 5.65 12.21 -18.13
C VAL A 115 6.15 11.93 -16.72
N SER A 116 5.52 12.55 -15.72
CA SER A 116 5.82 12.32 -14.31
C SER A 116 5.58 10.84 -13.92
N CYS A 117 4.46 10.27 -14.36
CA CYS A 117 4.16 8.85 -14.15
C CYS A 117 5.26 7.94 -14.73
N ARG A 118 5.71 8.19 -15.96
CA ARG A 118 6.81 7.42 -16.58
C ARG A 118 8.10 7.51 -15.78
N ASN A 119 8.46 8.71 -15.32
CA ASN A 119 9.65 8.91 -14.49
C ASN A 119 9.54 8.14 -13.17
N LEU A 120 8.36 8.14 -12.53
CA LEU A 120 8.11 7.36 -11.32
C LEU A 120 8.22 5.85 -11.59
N TYR A 121 7.57 5.33 -12.63
CA TYR A 121 7.67 3.91 -12.98
C TYR A 121 9.12 3.49 -13.27
N ASN A 122 9.87 4.29 -14.03
CA ASN A 122 11.28 4.02 -14.30
C ASN A 122 12.11 3.97 -13.01
N ARG A 123 11.89 4.94 -12.10
CA ARG A 123 12.56 4.98 -10.79
C ARG A 123 12.21 3.76 -9.95
N VAL A 124 10.95 3.37 -9.88
CA VAL A 124 10.49 2.20 -9.12
C VAL A 124 11.06 0.91 -9.67
N CYS A 125 11.07 0.72 -11.00
CA CYS A 125 11.64 -0.47 -11.62
C CYS A 125 13.15 -0.60 -11.39
N GLN A 126 13.87 0.52 -11.23
CA GLN A 126 15.28 0.52 -10.86
C GLN A 126 15.51 0.17 -9.39
N LEU A 127 14.71 0.75 -8.48
CA LEU A 127 14.85 0.54 -7.03
C LEU A 127 14.33 -0.84 -6.58
N LEU A 128 13.21 -1.29 -7.13
CA LEU A 128 12.47 -2.48 -6.72
C LEU A 128 12.26 -3.43 -7.91
N PRO A 129 13.33 -3.97 -8.52
CA PRO A 129 13.22 -4.81 -9.71
C PRO A 129 12.51 -6.14 -9.45
N ARG A 130 12.52 -6.62 -8.20
CA ARG A 130 11.95 -7.90 -7.78
C ARG A 130 10.42 -7.86 -7.68
N VAL A 131 9.83 -6.67 -7.70
CA VAL A 131 8.40 -6.46 -7.44
C VAL A 131 7.65 -6.40 -8.77
N GLU A 132 7.07 -7.52 -9.19
CA GLU A 132 6.45 -7.69 -10.53
C GLU A 132 5.24 -6.79 -10.78
N GLN A 133 4.49 -6.43 -9.74
CA GLN A 133 3.28 -5.59 -9.85
C GLN A 133 3.52 -4.24 -10.53
N PHE A 134 4.69 -3.63 -10.35
CA PHE A 134 5.00 -2.34 -10.99
C PHE A 134 5.21 -2.49 -12.50
N TRP A 135 5.82 -3.60 -12.93
CA TRP A 135 6.01 -3.91 -14.35
C TRP A 135 4.68 -4.10 -15.07
N PHE A 136 3.74 -4.84 -14.46
CA PHE A 136 2.41 -5.04 -15.04
C PHE A 136 1.62 -3.73 -15.15
N LYS A 137 1.63 -2.90 -14.10
CA LYS A 137 0.96 -1.59 -14.12
C LYS A 137 1.61 -0.63 -15.12
N TYR A 138 2.94 -0.67 -15.26
CA TYR A 138 3.64 0.17 -16.23
C TYR A 138 3.30 -0.21 -17.67
N ALA A 139 3.35 -1.51 -17.98
CA ALA A 139 2.98 -2.03 -19.30
C ALA A 139 1.51 -1.72 -19.65
N HIS A 140 0.60 -1.82 -18.69
CA HIS A 140 -0.81 -1.47 -18.88
C HIS A 140 -1.01 0.03 -19.16
N MET A 141 -0.27 0.90 -18.48
CA MET A 141 -0.33 2.34 -18.71
C MET A 141 0.17 2.72 -20.12
N GLU A 142 1.28 2.12 -20.60
CA GLU A 142 1.76 2.38 -21.97
C GLU A 142 0.83 1.81 -23.05
N GLU A 143 0.14 0.69 -22.78
CA GLU A 143 -0.90 0.14 -23.66
C GLU A 143 -2.09 1.11 -23.80
N LEU A 144 -2.56 1.70 -22.69
CA LEU A 144 -3.61 2.71 -22.70
C LEU A 144 -3.22 3.98 -23.48
N LEU A 145 -1.92 4.28 -23.55
CA LEU A 145 -1.39 5.40 -24.33
C LEU A 145 -1.07 5.03 -25.79
N GLY A 146 -1.19 3.75 -26.19
CA GLY A 146 -0.91 3.27 -27.54
C GLY A 146 0.58 3.16 -27.88
N ASN A 147 1.48 3.22 -26.88
CA ASN A 147 2.92 3.24 -27.08
C ASN A 147 3.54 1.82 -27.03
N TYR A 148 3.30 1.04 -28.09
CA TYR A 148 3.78 -0.34 -28.20
C TYR A 148 5.32 -0.46 -28.19
N ALA A 149 6.03 0.50 -28.77
CA ALA A 149 7.50 0.49 -28.80
C ALA A 149 8.11 0.62 -27.39
N GLY A 150 7.58 1.52 -26.56
CA GLY A 150 8.03 1.71 -25.18
C GLY A 150 7.75 0.48 -24.32
N GLN A 151 6.57 -0.14 -24.51
CA GLN A 151 6.22 -1.38 -23.84
C GLN A 151 7.19 -2.53 -24.16
N GLN A 152 7.56 -2.69 -25.43
CA GLN A 152 8.53 -3.71 -25.84
C GLN A 152 9.91 -3.48 -25.22
N GLN A 153 10.38 -2.24 -25.19
CA GLN A 153 11.65 -1.88 -24.56
C GLN A 153 11.66 -2.22 -23.07
N GLN A 154 10.57 -1.92 -22.36
CA GLN A 154 10.42 -2.27 -20.94
C GLN A 154 10.40 -3.78 -20.71
N GLN A 155 9.69 -4.54 -21.55
CA GLN A 155 9.66 -6.01 -21.45
C GLN A 155 11.05 -6.62 -21.68
N GLN A 156 11.82 -6.09 -22.64
CA GLN A 156 13.20 -6.52 -22.86
C GLN A 156 14.06 -6.23 -21.62
N GLN A 157 13.93 -5.04 -21.03
CA GLN A 157 14.64 -4.68 -19.81
C GLN A 157 14.28 -5.60 -18.64
N GLN A 158 13.00 -5.93 -18.47
CA GLN A 158 12.52 -6.85 -17.45
C GLN A 158 13.14 -8.26 -17.63
N GLN A 159 13.17 -8.77 -18.86
CA GLN A 159 13.75 -10.09 -19.17
C GLN A 159 15.25 -10.13 -18.86
N GLN A 160 16.00 -9.09 -19.20
CA GLN A 160 17.42 -8.99 -18.88
C GLN A 160 17.66 -9.03 -17.36
N GLN A 161 16.86 -8.30 -16.58
CA GLN A 161 16.96 -8.32 -15.12
C GLN A 161 16.65 -9.70 -14.53
N GLN A 162 15.66 -10.43 -15.06
CA GLN A 162 15.36 -11.80 -14.64
C GLN A 162 16.51 -12.76 -14.91
N GLN A 163 17.16 -12.66 -16.08
CA GLN A 163 18.31 -13.49 -16.42
C GLN A 163 19.49 -13.23 -15.48
N GLN A 164 19.79 -11.96 -15.18
CA GLN A 164 20.84 -11.59 -14.24
C GLN A 164 20.56 -12.16 -12.84
N GLN A 165 19.32 -12.13 -12.37
CA GLN A 165 18.94 -12.72 -11.09
C GLN A 165 19.11 -14.25 -11.08
N GLN A 166 18.76 -14.94 -12.18
CA GLN A 166 18.96 -16.39 -12.30
C GLN A 166 20.46 -16.75 -12.29
N GLN A 167 21.30 -15.98 -12.99
CA GLN A 167 22.75 -16.15 -12.99
C GLN A 167 23.34 -15.94 -11.59
N GLN A 168 22.90 -14.92 -10.86
CA GLN A 168 23.34 -14.69 -9.48
C GLN A 168 22.92 -15.84 -8.54
N GLN A 169 21.71 -16.38 -8.70
CA GLN A 169 21.26 -17.54 -7.94
C GLN A 169 22.06 -18.81 -8.27
N GLN A 170 22.38 -19.03 -9.54
CA GLN A 170 23.24 -20.14 -9.97
C GLN A 170 24.65 -19.99 -9.38
N GLN A 171 25.27 -18.81 -9.45
CA GLN A 171 26.59 -18.57 -8.85
C GLN A 171 26.61 -18.82 -7.34
N GLN A 172 25.56 -18.42 -6.62
CA GLN A 172 25.43 -18.71 -5.19
C GLN A 172 25.30 -20.22 -4.92
N GLN A 173 24.62 -20.98 -5.77
CA GLN A 173 24.54 -22.45 -5.65
C GLN A 173 25.88 -23.13 -5.98
N CYS A 174 26.59 -22.68 -7.01
CA CYS A 174 27.91 -23.20 -7.37
C CYS A 174 28.96 -22.93 -6.28
N GLY A 175 28.88 -21.80 -5.58
CA GLY A 175 29.77 -21.44 -4.47
C GLY A 175 29.60 -22.33 -3.22
N VAL A 176 28.44 -22.97 -3.06
CA VAL A 176 28.18 -23.94 -1.97
C VAL A 176 28.71 -25.34 -2.35
N CYS A 177 28.74 -25.71 -3.63
CA CYS A 177 29.32 -26.99 -4.08
C CYS A 177 30.85 -27.06 -3.97
N CYS A 178 31.56 -25.92 -3.90
CA CYS A 178 33.02 -25.88 -3.78
C CYS A 178 33.52 -25.76 -2.32
N ARG A 179 32.64 -25.66 -1.32
CA ARG A 179 32.99 -25.77 0.11
C ARG A 179 32.38 -27.07 0.64
N GLY A 180 33.23 -28.01 1.04
CA GLY A 180 32.84 -29.37 1.45
C GLY A 180 31.71 -29.46 2.50
N PRO A 181 31.10 -30.65 2.66
CA PRO A 181 29.84 -30.81 3.36
C PRO A 181 30.03 -30.53 4.85
N ARG A 182 29.40 -29.48 5.36
CA ARG A 182 29.17 -29.33 6.80
C ARG A 182 27.74 -28.89 7.05
N GLY A 183 26.99 -29.82 7.64
CA GLY A 183 25.83 -29.56 8.48
C GLY A 183 24.59 -29.04 7.78
N VAL A 184 23.59 -29.90 7.67
CA VAL A 184 22.20 -29.49 7.42
C VAL A 184 21.75 -28.62 8.59
N PRO A 185 21.05 -27.51 8.32
CA PRO A 185 19.81 -27.32 9.07
C PRO A 185 18.61 -27.05 8.14
N GLU A 186 17.46 -27.44 8.68
CA GLU A 186 16.11 -27.47 8.14
C GLU A 186 15.65 -26.31 7.27
N GLN A 187 14.71 -26.65 6.39
CA GLN A 187 13.95 -25.74 5.52
C GLN A 187 13.20 -24.66 6.31
N PRO A 188 12.77 -23.60 5.62
CA PRO A 188 11.34 -23.34 5.66
C PRO A 188 10.70 -23.46 4.27
N ALA A 189 9.79 -24.42 4.19
CA ALA A 189 8.75 -24.49 3.18
C ALA A 189 7.95 -23.18 3.16
N LYS A 190 7.87 -22.54 1.98
CA LYS A 190 6.71 -21.78 1.46
C LYS A 190 7.09 -21.12 0.12
N SER A 191 6.62 -21.71 -0.97
CA SER A 191 6.19 -21.06 -2.24
C SER A 191 6.35 -22.03 -3.43
N ARG A 192 5.58 -23.13 -3.40
CA ARG A 192 5.33 -23.98 -4.58
C ARG A 192 3.91 -23.81 -5.12
N VAL A 193 3.27 -22.65 -4.87
CA VAL A 193 1.92 -22.37 -5.38
C VAL A 193 1.94 -21.38 -6.55
N PHE A 194 2.96 -20.54 -6.71
CA PHE A 194 2.94 -19.50 -7.75
C PHE A 194 3.40 -19.98 -9.14
N PHE A 195 4.27 -20.99 -9.23
CA PHE A 195 4.77 -21.48 -10.51
C PHE A 195 3.80 -22.42 -11.25
N ALA A 196 2.76 -22.92 -10.57
CA ALA A 196 1.76 -23.79 -11.18
C ALA A 196 0.72 -23.02 -12.02
N VAL A 197 0.40 -21.78 -11.67
CA VAL A 197 -0.66 -21.01 -12.35
C VAL A 197 -0.20 -20.50 -13.72
N LEU A 198 1.08 -20.15 -13.88
CA LEU A 198 1.62 -19.71 -15.18
C LEU A 198 1.84 -20.84 -16.19
N GLN A 199 2.00 -22.09 -15.73
CA GLN A 199 2.18 -23.27 -16.58
C GLN A 199 0.87 -23.87 -17.10
N ILE A 200 -0.25 -23.68 -16.38
CA ILE A 200 -1.57 -24.19 -16.81
C ILE A 200 -2.11 -23.38 -18.01
N ARG A 201 -1.89 -22.06 -18.05
CA ARG A 201 -2.43 -21.18 -19.12
C ARG A 201 -1.71 -21.33 -20.48
N ARG A 202 -0.48 -21.87 -20.51
CA ARG A 202 0.24 -22.19 -21.77
C ARG A 202 -0.16 -23.55 -22.37
N LYS A 203 -0.68 -24.50 -21.57
CA LYS A 203 -1.13 -25.80 -22.07
C LYS A 203 -2.52 -25.77 -22.68
N THR A 204 -3.42 -24.89 -22.23
CA THR A 204 -4.79 -24.81 -22.77
C THR A 204 -4.87 -24.16 -24.16
N GLN A 205 -3.93 -23.29 -24.55
CA GLN A 205 -3.91 -22.68 -25.89
C GLN A 205 -3.32 -23.57 -26.99
N LYS A 206 -2.46 -24.56 -26.64
CA LYS A 206 -1.87 -25.47 -27.63
C LYS A 206 -2.82 -26.59 -28.07
N HIS A 207 -3.78 -26.98 -27.21
CA HIS A 207 -4.76 -28.01 -27.55
C HIS A 207 -5.95 -27.51 -28.38
N SER A 208 -6.26 -26.21 -28.39
CA SER A 208 -7.39 -25.69 -29.17
C SER A 208 -7.06 -25.39 -30.64
N LYS A 209 -5.78 -25.35 -31.02
CA LYS A 209 -5.34 -25.08 -32.40
C LYS A 209 -5.06 -26.33 -33.23
N SER A 210 -5.12 -27.52 -32.62
CA SER A 210 -4.91 -28.81 -33.31
C SER A 210 -6.20 -29.55 -33.68
N SER A 211 -7.38 -28.97 -33.43
CA SER A 211 -8.69 -29.63 -33.63
C SER A 211 -9.61 -28.94 -34.66
N SER A 212 -9.06 -28.15 -35.58
CA SER A 212 -9.86 -27.46 -36.62
C SER A 212 -9.29 -27.63 -38.04
N GLY A 213 -8.66 -28.78 -38.30
CA GLY A 213 -8.12 -29.11 -39.61
C GLY A 213 -8.44 -30.55 -40.00
N ILE A 214 -9.72 -30.85 -40.20
CA ILE A 214 -10.26 -31.87 -41.12
C ILE A 214 -11.58 -31.30 -41.64
#